data_AF-A0A9Q0DZ48-F1
#
_entry.id   AF-A0A9Q0DZ48-F1
#
_cell.length_a   1.000
_cell.length_b   1.000
_cell.length_c   1.000
_cell.angle_alpha   90.00
_cell.angle_beta   90.00
_cell.angle_gamma   90.00
#
_symmetry.space_group_name_H-M   'P 1'
#
loop_
_entity.id
_entity.type
_entity.pdbx_description
1 polymer ?
#
loop_
_entity_poly.entity_id
_entity_poly.type
_entity_poly.pdbx_seq_one_letter_code
_entity_poly.pdbx_strand_id
1 'polypeptide(L)' 'VASQEAERYVLYMVEKDDYDVCKPHSFDQLRWECSRPFAQHAPERFSEKFQRFTPFTLGKEFPKPLHHHGQECLRLKVE' A
#
# COMPACT_ATOMS: atom_id res chain seq x y z
N VAL A 1 -14.66 -23.68 8.65
CA VAL A 1 -13.54 -22.89 9.21
C VAL A 1 -12.85 -22.24 8.03
N ALA A 2 -13.00 -20.93 7.84
CA ALA A 2 -12.32 -20.21 6.76
C ALA A 2 -10.83 -20.13 7.11
N SER A 3 -10.08 -21.12 6.65
CA SER A 3 -8.64 -21.23 6.78
C SER A 3 -8.07 -21.13 5.36
N GLN A 4 -7.06 -20.27 5.17
CA GLN A 4 -6.18 -20.19 3.98
C GLN A 4 -6.86 -19.60 2.73
N GLU A 5 -6.64 -18.39 2.22
CA GLU A 5 -5.58 -17.39 2.31
C GLU A 5 -6.26 -16.01 2.21
N ALA A 6 -6.09 -15.14 3.20
CA ALA A 6 -6.62 -13.78 3.07
C ALA A 6 -5.52 -12.85 2.55
N GLU A 7 -5.84 -12.12 1.49
CA GLU A 7 -4.93 -11.21 0.80
C GLU A 7 -4.42 -10.13 1.77
N ARG A 8 -3.11 -9.91 1.72
CA ARG A 8 -2.40 -8.85 2.45
C ARG A 8 -1.53 -8.14 1.45
N TYR A 9 -1.56 -6.82 1.46
CA TYR A 9 -0.86 -6.01 0.48
C TYR A 9 -0.31 -4.75 1.12
N VAL A 10 0.78 -4.25 0.55
CA VAL A 10 1.39 -2.96 0.89
C VAL A 10 1.16 -2.03 -0.29
N LEU A 11 0.58 -0.86 -0.02
CA LEU A 11 0.37 0.17 -1.02
C LEU A 11 1.59 1.09 -1.05
N TYR A 12 2.17 1.22 -2.24
CA TYR A 12 3.25 2.16 -2.53
C TYR A 12 2.72 3.27 -3.43
N MET A 13 3.14 4.50 -3.14
CA MET A 13 3.00 5.61 -4.08
C MET A 13 4.32 5.75 -4.82
N VAL A 14 4.31 5.40 -6.10
CA VAL A 14 5.50 5.30 -6.93
C VAL A 14 5.43 6.26 -8.11
N GLU A 15 6.59 6.52 -8.72
CA GLU A 15 6.69 7.26 -9.97
C GLU A 15 6.24 6.39 -11.16
N LYS A 16 6.12 7.01 -12.33
CA LYS A 16 5.65 6.33 -13.54
C LYS A 16 6.51 5.11 -13.94
N ASP A 17 7.83 5.24 -13.88
CA ASP A 17 8.73 4.17 -14.31
C ASP A 17 8.58 2.92 -13.42
N ASP A 18 8.47 3.11 -12.10
CA ASP A 18 8.24 2.05 -11.10
C ASP A 18 6.84 1.42 -11.23
N TYR A 19 5.83 2.22 -11.59
CA TYR A 19 4.45 1.76 -11.85
C TYR A 19 4.39 0.81 -13.06
N ASP A 20 5.18 1.09 -14.10
CA ASP A 20 5.20 0.29 -15.32
C ASP A 20 5.88 -1.07 -15.11
N VAL A 21 6.90 -1.14 -14.24
CA VAL A 21 7.63 -2.39 -13.91
C VAL A 21 7.13 -3.10 -12.65
N CYS A 22 6.06 -2.59 -12.01
CA CYS A 22 5.48 -3.17 -10.79
C CYS A 22 6.50 -3.33 -9.64
N LYS A 23 7.46 -2.41 -9.50
CA LYS A 23 8.52 -2.51 -8.50
C LYS A 23 8.77 -1.15 -7.84
N PRO A 24 8.51 -1.00 -6.53
CA PRO A 24 8.88 0.21 -5.81
C PRO A 24 10.41 0.32 -5.69
N HIS A 25 10.92 1.54 -5.77
CA HIS A 25 12.34 1.85 -5.64
C HIS A 25 12.83 1.80 -4.17
N SER A 26 12.05 2.34 -3.22
CA SER A 26 12.41 2.36 -1.79
C SER A 26 11.21 2.19 -0.85
N PHE A 27 11.50 1.90 0.42
CA PHE A 27 10.48 1.82 1.47
C PHE A 27 9.85 3.19 1.80
N ASP A 28 10.50 4.30 1.43
CA ASP A 28 9.96 5.65 1.64
C ASP A 28 8.70 5.92 0.81
N GLN A 29 8.49 5.11 -0.25
CA GLN A 29 7.30 5.15 -1.08
C GLN A 29 6.09 4.42 -0.44
N LEU A 30 6.26 3.74 0.71
CA LEU A 30 5.19 3.05 1.40
C LEU A 30 4.14 4.04 1.92
N ARG A 31 2.88 3.82 1.58
CA ARG A 31 1.74 4.64 2.04
C ARG A 31 0.83 3.93 3.01
N TRP A 32 0.63 2.62 2.84
CA TRP A 32 -0.26 1.85 3.70
C TRP A 32 0.10 0.37 3.69
N GLU A 33 -0.11 -0.30 4.82
CA GLU A 33 0.03 -1.74 4.96
C GLU A 33 -1.32 -2.36 5.37
N CYS A 34 -1.91 -3.18 4.50
CA CYS A 34 -3.10 -3.95 4.82
C CYS A 34 -2.69 -5.31 5.41
N SER A 35 -2.67 -5.40 6.75
CA SER A 35 -2.11 -6.54 7.49
C SER A 35 -3.16 -7.36 8.26
N ARG A 36 -4.37 -6.81 8.51
CA ARG A 36 -5.44 -7.43 9.32
C ARG A 36 -6.67 -7.75 8.46
N PRO A 37 -6.62 -8.84 7.67
CA PRO A 37 -7.76 -9.24 6.84
C PRO A 37 -9.02 -9.63 7.62
N PHE A 38 -8.90 -9.97 8.90
CA PHE A 38 -10.01 -10.37 9.77
C PHE A 38 -10.28 -9.32 10.87
N ALA A 39 -10.26 -8.04 10.50
CA ALA A 39 -10.56 -6.96 11.42
C ALA A 39 -11.97 -7.12 12.03
N GLN A 40 -12.08 -6.97 13.36
CA GLN A 40 -13.27 -7.34 14.13
C GLN A 40 -14.53 -6.49 13.85
N HIS A 41 -14.35 -5.25 13.39
CA HIS A 41 -15.44 -4.28 13.26
C HIS A 41 -15.79 -3.96 11.80
N ALA A 42 -14.79 -3.72 10.96
CA ALA A 42 -14.96 -3.39 9.54
C ALA A 42 -13.64 -3.67 8.80
N PRO A 43 -13.68 -3.84 7.47
CA PRO A 43 -12.46 -3.89 6.65
C PRO A 43 -11.57 -2.68 6.89
N GLU A 44 -10.26 -2.87 6.85
CA GLU A 44 -9.31 -1.75 6.90
C GLU A 44 -9.57 -0.78 5.74
N ARG A 45 -9.62 0.52 6.06
CA ARG A 45 -9.88 1.56 5.07
C ARG A 45 -8.75 2.58 5.07
N PHE A 46 -8.00 2.61 3.98
CA PHE A 46 -7.14 3.73 3.65
C PHE A 46 -7.99 4.87 3.05
N SER A 47 -7.74 6.11 3.47
CA SER A 47 -8.38 7.30 2.90
C SER A 47 -7.30 8.33 2.63
N GLU A 48 -7.14 8.67 1.35
CA GLU A 48 -6.21 9.70 0.89
C GLU A 48 -7.00 10.94 0.50
N LYS A 49 -6.45 12.12 0.79
CA LYS A 49 -7.10 13.39 0.46
C LYS A 49 -6.29 14.12 -0.59
N PHE A 50 -6.90 14.29 -1.77
CA PHE A 50 -6.35 15.11 -2.84
C PHE A 50 -6.50 16.59 -2.50
N GLN A 51 -5.42 17.20 -2.06
CA GLN A 51 -5.39 18.62 -1.71
C GLN A 51 -4.06 19.24 -2.16
N ARG A 52 -4.11 20.47 -2.66
CA ARG A 52 -2.92 21.19 -3.16
C ARG A 52 -1.87 21.41 -2.06
N PHE A 53 -2.32 21.61 -0.82
CA PHE A 53 -1.45 21.84 0.32
C PHE A 53 -1.87 20.90 1.45
N THR A 54 -0.93 20.07 1.93
CA THR A 54 -1.14 19.30 3.15
C THR A 54 -0.47 20.01 4.31
N PRO A 55 -1.18 20.35 5.40
CA PRO A 55 -0.57 20.97 6.57
C PRO A 55 0.24 19.99 7.43
N PHE A 56 0.32 18.72 7.04
CA PHE A 56 0.98 17.65 7.81
C PHE A 56 2.17 17.04 7.05
N THR A 57 3.35 17.10 7.67
CA THR A 57 4.62 16.47 7.25
C THR A 57 4.75 15.03 7.78
N LEU A 58 3.70 14.22 7.70
CA LEU A 58 3.74 12.84 8.21
C LEU A 58 4.33 11.87 7.17
N GLY A 59 5.65 11.93 7.00
CA GLY A 59 6.45 10.82 6.49
C GLY A 59 7.06 10.09 7.68
N LYS A 60 6.58 8.88 7.99
CA LYS A 60 7.03 8.13 9.17
C LYS A 60 7.59 6.78 8.71
N GLU A 61 8.83 6.52 9.10
CA GLU A 61 9.55 5.27 8.82
C GLU A 61 8.90 4.10 9.59
N PHE A 62 8.49 3.06 8.86
CA PHE A 62 8.07 1.79 9.42
C PHE A 62 8.83 0.64 8.76
N PRO A 63 9.78 -0.01 9.44
CA PRO A 63 10.42 -1.21 8.94
C PRO A 63 9.57 -2.45 9.29
N LYS A 64 9.07 -3.18 8.28
CA LYS A 64 8.80 -4.65 8.26
C LYS A 64 8.21 -5.12 6.90
N PRO A 65 8.20 -6.45 6.62
CA PRO A 65 8.76 -7.02 5.40
C PRO A 65 7.80 -7.05 4.21
N LEU A 66 8.37 -6.90 3.00
CA LEU A 66 7.66 -7.03 1.73
C LEU A 66 7.08 -8.45 1.57
N HIS A 67 5.76 -8.51 1.42
CA HIS A 67 5.10 -9.67 0.80
C HIS A 67 5.12 -9.47 -0.72
N HIS A 68 5.98 -10.22 -1.41
CA HIS A 68 6.03 -10.27 -2.87
C HIS A 68 4.92 -11.18 -3.38
N HIS A 69 3.96 -10.63 -4.12
CA HIS A 69 2.98 -11.43 -4.86
C HIS A 69 3.33 -11.39 -6.37
N GLY A 70 4.16 -12.34 -6.82
CA GLY A 70 4.33 -12.66 -8.25
C GLY A 70 4.85 -11.55 -9.19
N GLN A 71 4.82 -11.83 -10.50
CA GLN A 71 5.23 -10.92 -11.58
C GLN A 71 4.16 -9.88 -11.96
N GLU A 72 2.95 -9.99 -11.41
CA GLU A 72 1.83 -9.09 -11.68
C GLU A 72 1.41 -8.38 -10.39
N CYS A 73 1.41 -7.04 -10.39
CA CYS A 73 0.98 -6.22 -9.25
C CYS A 73 -0.39 -5.57 -9.50
N LEU A 74 -1.16 -5.40 -8.43
CA LEU A 74 -2.34 -4.52 -8.46
C LEU A 74 -1.89 -3.07 -8.50
N ARG A 75 -2.42 -2.28 -9.44
CA ARG A 75 -1.98 -0.91 -9.68
C ARG A 75 -3.16 0.01 -9.97
N LEU A 76 -3.09 1.24 -9.46
CA LEU A 76 -4.11 2.28 -9.63
C LEU A 76 -3.45 3.55 -10.15
N LYS A 77 -3.99 4.11 -11.23
CA LYS A 77 -3.60 5.43 -11.75
C LYS A 77 -4.65 6.46 -11.33
N VAL A 78 -4.21 7.56 -10.74
CA VAL A 78 -5.07 8.72 -10.44
C VAL A 78 -4.72 9.82 -11.44
N GLU A 79 -5.73 10.40 -12.09
CA GLU A 79 -5.59 11.51 -13.05
C GLU A 79 -5.95 12.86 -12.43
#